data_AF-A0A8E0R1L7-F1
#
_entry.id   AF-A0A8E0R1L7-F1
#
_cell.length_a   1.000
_cell.length_b   1.000
_cell.length_c   1.000
_cell.angle_alpha   90.00
_cell.angle_beta   90.00
_cell.angle_gamma   90.00
#
_symmetry.space_group_name_H-M   'P 1'
#
loop_
_entity.id
_entity.type
_entity.pdbx_description
1 polymer ?
#
loop_
_entity_poly.entity_id
_entity_poly.type
_entity_poly.pdbx_seq_one_letter_code
_entity_poly.pdbx_strand_id
1 'polypeptide(L)'
;MAQEKKSKVSILTNGIIKENPVLRLVLGTCSTLAVTTAVSSALGMGAAFTFVLVCANIIISLLRKVIPGKVHLPCYIVIIAGFVTIVQMFMQAYM
;
A
#
# COMPACT_ATOMS: atom_id res chain seq x y z
N MET A 1 -37.47 11.79 -4.22
CA MET A 1 -37.34 12.54 -5.49
C MET A 1 -36.59 11.68 -6.49
N ALA A 2 -37.17 11.54 -7.68
CA ALA A 2 -36.62 11.05 -8.95
C ALA A 2 -35.83 9.73 -8.97
N GLN A 3 -36.47 8.70 -9.53
CA GLN A 3 -35.82 7.59 -10.22
C GLN A 3 -34.97 8.13 -11.38
N GLU A 4 -33.66 7.94 -11.34
CA GLU A 4 -32.82 7.98 -12.55
C GLU A 4 -32.31 6.57 -12.83
N LYS A 5 -32.52 6.15 -14.07
CA LYS A 5 -32.23 4.85 -14.67
C LYS A 5 -30.75 4.45 -14.51
N LYS A 6 -30.35 3.88 -13.37
CA LYS A 6 -28.95 3.45 -13.15
C LYS A 6 -28.60 2.21 -13.99
N SER A 7 -28.02 2.45 -15.17
CA SER A 7 -27.27 1.46 -15.94
C SER A 7 -26.32 0.68 -15.01
N LYS A 8 -26.18 -0.65 -15.15
CA LYS A 8 -25.28 -1.49 -14.32
C LYS A 8 -23.86 -0.92 -14.22
N VAL A 9 -23.44 -0.18 -15.24
CA VAL A 9 -22.19 0.59 -15.29
C VAL A 9 -22.07 1.62 -14.16
N SER A 10 -23.13 2.36 -13.84
CA SER A 10 -23.13 3.39 -12.78
C SER A 10 -23.08 2.83 -11.34
N ILE A 11 -23.35 1.55 -11.15
CA ILE A 11 -23.19 0.84 -9.87
C ILE A 11 -21.74 0.35 -9.76
N LEU A 12 -21.20 -0.17 -10.87
CA LEU A 12 -19.81 -0.60 -10.97
C LEU A 12 -18.83 0.59 -10.83
N THR A 13 -19.08 1.71 -11.52
CA THR A 13 -18.25 2.93 -11.43
C THR A 13 -18.33 3.57 -10.04
N ASN A 14 -19.48 3.48 -9.35
CA ASN A 14 -19.57 3.95 -7.96
C ASN A 14 -18.74 3.09 -7.00
N GLY A 15 -18.75 1.76 -7.17
CA GLY A 15 -17.95 0.85 -6.36
C GLY A 15 -16.43 1.02 -6.57
N ILE A 16 -16.01 1.24 -7.82
CA ILE A 16 -14.59 1.42 -8.16
C ILE A 16 -14.09 2.81 -7.77
N ILE A 17 -14.82 3.88 -8.06
CA ILE A 17 -14.26 5.25 -7.96
C ILE A 17 -14.71 5.98 -6.70
N LYS A 18 -15.98 5.86 -6.29
CA LYS A 18 -16.54 6.64 -5.16
C LYS A 18 -16.41 5.94 -3.82
N GLU A 19 -16.47 4.61 -3.81
CA GLU A 19 -16.47 3.80 -2.59
C GLU A 19 -15.12 3.14 -2.31
N ASN A 20 -14.19 3.08 -3.27
CA ASN A 20 -12.89 2.46 -3.04
C ASN A 20 -11.98 3.39 -2.21
N PRO A 21 -11.66 3.04 -0.96
CA PRO A 21 -10.78 3.86 -0.12
C PRO A 21 -9.37 4.00 -0.69
N VAL A 22 -8.91 3.08 -1.55
CA VAL A 22 -7.62 3.22 -2.25
C VAL A 22 -7.61 4.44 -3.17
N LEU A 23 -8.72 4.67 -3.88
CA LEU A 23 -8.84 5.77 -4.85
C LEU A 23 -9.35 7.06 -4.21
N ARG A 24 -10.21 6.98 -3.19
CA ARG A 24 -10.77 8.15 -2.50
C ARG A 24 -9.85 8.72 -1.42
N LEU A 25 -9.21 7.87 -0.63
CA LEU A 25 -8.28 8.27 0.43
C LEU A 25 -6.82 8.27 -0.03
N VAL A 26 -6.56 7.88 -1.28
CA VAL A 26 -5.23 7.96 -1.89
C VAL A 26 -4.21 7.16 -1.04
N LEU A 27 -4.61 5.98 -0.58
CA LEU A 27 -3.80 5.11 0.27
C LEU A 27 -2.67 4.48 -0.55
N GLY A 28 -1.42 4.71 -0.13
CA GLY A 28 -0.24 4.09 -0.75
C GLY A 28 0.48 4.93 -1.81
N THR A 29 0.26 6.25 -1.85
CA THR A 29 0.90 7.12 -2.87
C THR A 29 2.33 7.54 -2.58
N CYS A 30 2.83 7.28 -1.38
CA CYS A 30 4.16 7.69 -0.96
C CYS A 30 5.25 7.18 -1.93
N SER A 31 5.14 5.90 -2.32
CA SER A 31 6.09 5.25 -3.22
C SER A 31 5.84 5.57 -4.69
N THR A 32 4.59 5.82 -5.09
CA THR A 32 4.29 6.17 -6.49
C THR A 32 4.75 7.59 -6.82
N LEU A 33 4.57 8.55 -5.89
CA LEU A 33 5.08 9.91 -6.05
C LEU A 33 6.61 9.94 -6.14
N ALA A 34 7.29 9.14 -5.32
CA ALA A 34 8.75 9.05 -5.30
C ALA A 34 9.36 8.54 -6.62
N VAL A 35 8.58 7.83 -7.45
CA VAL A 35 9.11 7.05 -8.57
C VAL A 35 8.68 7.54 -9.96
N THR A 36 8.04 8.70 -9.99
CA THR A 36 7.60 9.39 -11.22
C THR A 36 8.74 9.90 -12.12
N THR A 37 9.97 9.95 -11.61
CA THR A 37 11.12 10.56 -12.29
C THR A 37 11.76 9.66 -13.35
N ALA A 38 11.88 8.36 -13.08
CA ALA A 38 12.54 7.43 -13.98
C ALA A 38 12.03 6.00 -13.83
N VAL A 39 11.85 5.31 -14.95
CA VAL A 39 11.42 3.89 -15.00
C VAL A 39 12.48 2.97 -14.37
N SER A 40 13.76 3.31 -14.50
CA SER A 40 14.87 2.57 -13.86
C SER A 40 14.77 2.59 -12.33
N SER A 41 14.48 3.76 -11.75
CA SER A 41 14.24 3.90 -10.31
C SER A 41 12.97 3.19 -9.86
N ALA A 42 11.93 3.14 -10.71
CA ALA A 42 10.67 2.43 -10.46
C ALA A 42 10.83 0.92 -10.35
N LEU A 43 11.62 0.34 -11.25
CA LEU A 43 11.97 -1.07 -11.19
C LEU A 43 12.78 -1.40 -9.93
N GLY A 44 13.79 -0.59 -9.60
CA GLY A 44 14.61 -0.79 -8.40
C GLY A 44 13.81 -0.71 -7.10
N MET A 45 12.99 0.33 -6.95
CA MET A 45 12.18 0.55 -5.75
C MET A 45 11.07 -0.50 -5.61
N GLY A 46 10.44 -0.90 -6.73
CA GLY A 46 9.42 -1.94 -6.75
C GLY A 46 9.98 -3.32 -6.39
N ALA A 47 11.15 -3.68 -6.93
CA ALA A 47 11.83 -4.93 -6.60
C ALA A 47 12.31 -4.98 -5.14
N ALA A 48 12.83 -3.87 -4.62
CA ALA A 48 13.21 -3.78 -3.21
C ALA A 48 11.98 -3.88 -2.29
N PHE A 49 10.87 -3.24 -2.67
CA PHE A 49 9.62 -3.28 -1.91
C PHE A 49 8.97 -4.68 -1.89
N THR A 50 8.98 -5.42 -3.01
CA THR A 50 8.49 -6.81 -3.01
C THR A 50 9.32 -7.70 -2.11
N PHE A 51 10.64 -7.54 -2.08
CA PHE A 51 11.50 -8.27 -1.14
C PHE A 51 11.16 -7.94 0.32
N VAL A 52 11.01 -6.65 0.65
CA VAL A 52 10.58 -6.18 1.98
C VAL A 52 9.23 -6.78 2.39
N LEU A 53 8.26 -6.79 1.49
CA LEU A 53 6.93 -7.35 1.73
C LEU A 53 7.00 -8.84 2.09
N VAL A 54 7.84 -9.61 1.39
CA VAL A 54 8.03 -11.03 1.71
C VAL A 54 8.61 -11.18 3.13
N CYS A 55 9.66 -10.43 3.46
CA CYS A 55 10.26 -10.45 4.80
C CYS A 55 9.28 -10.00 5.88
N ALA A 56 8.50 -8.95 5.64
CA ALA A 56 7.51 -8.44 6.58
C ALA A 56 6.40 -9.47 6.84
N ASN A 57 5.94 -10.19 5.82
CA ASN A 57 4.93 -11.23 5.99
C ASN A 57 5.43 -12.42 6.83
N ILE A 58 6.71 -12.78 6.73
CA ILE A 58 7.33 -13.82 7.58
C ILE A 58 7.32 -13.38 9.04
N ILE A 59 7.74 -12.15 9.32
CA ILE A 59 7.79 -11.59 10.67
C ILE A 59 6.38 -11.42 11.25
N ILE A 60 5.43 -10.92 10.46
CA ILE A 60 4.03 -10.79 10.85
C ILE A 60 3.44 -12.16 11.22
N SER A 61 3.78 -13.21 10.47
CA SER A 61 3.34 -14.58 10.77
C SER A 61 3.83 -15.05 12.15
N LEU A 62 5.08 -14.74 12.51
CA LEU A 62 5.66 -15.07 13.82
C LEU A 62 5.04 -14.26 14.96
N LEU A 63 4.78 -12.97 14.75
CA LEU A 63 4.21 -12.06 15.76
C LEU A 63 2.68 -12.18 15.91
N ARG A 64 1.99 -12.85 14.98
CA ARG A 64 0.53 -13.02 14.99
C ARG A 64 -0.02 -13.54 16.32
N LYS A 65 0.73 -14.38 17.04
CA LYS A 65 0.29 -15.00 18.29
C LYS A 65 0.33 -14.04 19.50
N VAL A 66 1.09 -12.95 19.40
CA VAL A 66 1.29 -11.96 20.46
C VAL A 66 0.37 -10.74 20.29
N ILE A 67 -0.11 -10.45 19.07
CA ILE A 67 -0.83 -9.21 18.76
C ILE A 67 -2.33 -9.35 19.07
N PRO A 68 -2.89 -8.55 20.01
CA PRO A 68 -4.30 -8.59 20.33
C PRO A 68 -5.15 -8.00 19.19
N GLY A 69 -6.30 -8.63 18.92
CA GLY A 69 -7.12 -8.39 17.72
C GLY A 69 -7.64 -6.95 17.52
N LYS A 70 -7.60 -6.08 18.54
CA LYS A 70 -8.01 -4.67 18.41
C LYS A 70 -6.97 -3.79 17.71
N VAL A 71 -5.69 -4.20 17.69
CA VAL A 71 -4.57 -3.36 17.20
C VAL A 71 -3.75 -4.03 16.09
N HIS A 72 -4.27 -5.09 15.47
CA HIS A 72 -3.54 -5.82 14.43
C HIS A 72 -3.31 -4.98 13.16
N LEU A 73 -4.30 -4.17 12.74
CA LEU A 73 -4.17 -3.33 11.55
C LEU A 73 -3.06 -2.27 11.71
N PRO A 74 -3.03 -1.46 12.79
CA PRO A 74 -1.94 -0.50 13.01
C PRO A 74 -0.57 -1.16 13.21
N CYS A 75 -0.50 -2.27 13.96
CA CYS A 75 0.77 -2.97 14.19
C CYS A 75 1.42 -3.47 12.89
N TYR A 76 0.64 -4.07 11.99
CA TYR A 76 1.18 -4.56 10.72
C TYR A 76 1.67 -3.41 9.83
N ILE A 77 0.96 -2.28 9.82
CA ILE A 77 1.37 -1.09 9.05
C ILE A 77 2.71 -0.54 9.57
N VAL A 78 2.92 -0.48 10.90
CA VAL A 78 4.18 0.02 11.48
C VAL A 78 5.36 -0.91 11.16
N ILE A 79 5.15 -2.23 11.20
CA ILE A 79 6.19 -3.20 10.81
C ILE A 79 6.61 -2.95 9.37
N ILE A 80 5.65 -2.87 8.45
CA ILE A 80 5.92 -2.64 7.03
C ILE A 80 6.59 -1.28 6.81
N ALA A 81 6.12 -0.21 7.48
CA ALA A 81 6.70 1.13 7.38
C ALA A 81 8.17 1.14 7.82
N GLY A 82 8.50 0.48 8.93
CA GLY A 82 9.88 0.39 9.42
C GLY A 82 10.83 -0.25 8.41
N PHE A 83 10.42 -1.36 7.79
CA PHE A 83 11.24 -2.00 6.75
C PHE A 83 11.40 -1.12 5.50
N VAL A 84 10.34 -0.45 5.07
CA VAL A 84 10.40 0.47 3.93
C VAL A 84 11.33 1.65 4.21
N THR A 85 11.36 2.18 5.43
CA THR A 85 12.31 3.24 5.83
C THR A 85 13.76 2.80 5.71
N ILE A 86 14.09 1.57 6.11
CA ILE A 86 15.45 1.03 5.97
C ILE A 86 15.86 0.96 4.50
N VAL A 87 14.97 0.46 3.63
CA VAL A 87 15.23 0.41 2.19
C VAL A 87 15.32 1.80 1.59
N GLN A 88 14.49 2.74 2.01
CA GLN A 88 14.55 4.11 1.54
C GLN A 88 15.92 4.75 1.87
N MET A 89 16.41 4.56 3.09
CA MET A 89 17.75 5.02 3.49
C MET A 89 18.86 4.33 2.68
N PHE A 90 18.68 3.03 2.37
CA PHE A 90 19.63 2.29 1.55
C PHE A 90 19.66 2.82 0.11
N MET A 91 18.50 3.06 -0.51
CA MET A 91 18.45 3.60 -1.87
C MET A 91 19.06 5.02 -1.94
N GLN A 92 18.83 5.86 -0.93
CA GLN A 92 19.38 7.22 -0.85
C GLN A 92 20.89 7.27 -0.58
N ALA A 93 21.48 6.17 -0.11
CA ALA A 93 22.93 6.06 0.11
C ALA A 93 23.70 5.53 -1.11
N TYR A 94 23.03 4.86 -2.05
CA TYR A 94 23.67 4.21 -3.22
C TYR A 94 23.23 4.77 -4.59
N MET A 95 22.10 5.49 -4.67
CA MET A 95 21.66 6.29 -5.84
C MET A 95 21.85 7.78 -5.58
#